data_AF-A0AAV6YIP9-F1
#
_entry.id   AF-A0AAV6YIP9-F1
#
_cell.length_a   1.000
_cell.length_b   1.000
_cell.length_c   1.000
_cell.angle_alpha   90.00
_cell.angle_beta   90.00
_cell.angle_gamma   90.00
#
_symmetry.space_group_name_H-M   'P 1'
#
loop_
_entity.id
_entity.type
_entity.pdbx_description
1 polymer ?
#
loop_
_entity_poly.entity_id
_entity_poly.type
_entity_poly.pdbx_seq_one_letter_code
_entity_poly.pdbx_strand_id
1 'polypeptide(L)'
;MKVFLCLGFLLCLYLGSDARVYSQCELYNIFQETGLAGYHGYSAANWICLAYYESGYNTDAVNNNGPSRDYGIFQINSKWWCNDGETAGAEDACHISCQS
;
A
#
# COMPACT_ATOMS: atom_id res chain seq x y z
N MET A 1 -26.46 18.72 17.83
CA MET A 1 -25.15 18.95 17.16
C MET A 1 -24.04 18.04 17.68
N LYS A 2 -23.81 17.89 18.99
CA LYS A 2 -22.75 17.00 19.53
C LYS A 2 -22.90 15.52 19.16
N VAL A 3 -24.12 14.97 19.22
CA VAL A 3 -24.40 13.55 18.91
C VAL A 3 -24.09 13.21 17.45
N PHE A 4 -24.47 14.07 16.51
CA PHE A 4 -24.15 13.89 15.09
C PHE A 4 -22.64 13.98 14.80
N LEU A 5 -21.91 14.85 15.53
CA LEU A 5 -20.46 14.94 15.44
C LEU A 5 -19.79 13.65 15.92
N CYS A 6 -20.26 13.08 17.04
CA CYS A 6 -19.73 11.82 17.58
C CYS A 6 -20.07 10.62 16.69
N LEU A 7 -21.28 10.56 16.11
CA LEU A 7 -21.66 9.52 15.16
C LEU A 7 -20.86 9.60 13.86
N GLY A 8 -20.63 10.81 13.34
CA GLY A 8 -19.76 11.01 12.17
C GLY A 8 -18.32 10.59 12.43
N PHE A 9 -17.77 10.93 13.60
CA PHE A 9 -16.42 10.53 13.99
C PHE A 9 -16.28 9.00 14.14
N LEU A 10 -17.26 8.35 14.79
CA LEU A 10 -17.27 6.89 14.92
C LEU A 10 -17.39 6.18 13.58
N LEU A 11 -18.19 6.68 12.63
CA LEU A 11 -18.27 6.13 11.27
C LEU A 11 -16.95 6.25 10.51
N CYS A 12 -16.22 7.35 10.67
CA CYS A 12 -14.91 7.52 10.03
C CYS A 12 -13.86 6.52 10.52
N LEU A 13 -13.92 6.11 11.80
CA LEU A 13 -13.01 5.11 12.36
C LEU A 13 -13.22 3.70 11.79
N TYR A 14 -14.41 3.40 11.28
CA TYR A 14 -14.71 2.11 10.62
C TYR A 14 -14.21 2.02 9.17
N LEU A 15 -13.76 3.13 8.58
CA LEU A 15 -13.24 3.16 7.20
C LEU A 15 -11.73 2.95 7.11
N GLY A 16 -11.06 2.59 8.21
CA GLY A 16 -9.64 2.26 8.20
C GLY A 16 -9.35 1.07 7.29
N SER A 17 -8.32 1.18 6.46
CA SER A 17 -7.78 0.06 5.71
C SER A 17 -7.20 -0.96 6.69
N ASP A 18 -7.84 -2.11 6.86
CA ASP A 18 -7.31 -3.18 7.70
C ASP A 18 -6.02 -3.73 7.04
N ALA A 19 -4.93 -3.71 7.80
CA ALA A 19 -3.70 -4.40 7.44
C ALA A 19 -4.00 -5.89 7.18
N ARG A 20 -3.62 -6.40 6.00
CA ARG A 20 -3.96 -7.75 5.56
C ARG A 20 -2.76 -8.45 4.93
N VAL A 21 -2.63 -9.74 5.23
CA VAL A 21 -1.77 -10.65 4.48
C VAL A 21 -2.64 -11.43 3.50
N TYR A 22 -2.45 -11.22 2.20
CA TYR A 22 -3.19 -11.95 1.17
C TYR A 22 -2.62 -13.35 0.96
N SER A 23 -3.49 -14.31 0.61
CA SER A 23 -3.00 -15.53 -0.02
C SER A 23 -2.63 -15.27 -1.49
N GLN A 24 -1.74 -16.10 -2.03
CA GLN A 24 -1.30 -15.98 -3.41
C GLN A 24 -2.46 -15.98 -4.43
N CYS A 25 -3.45 -16.86 -4.26
CA CYS A 25 -4.58 -16.96 -5.18
C CYS A 25 -5.54 -15.76 -5.09
N GLU A 26 -5.78 -15.24 -3.89
CA GLU A 26 -6.58 -14.02 -3.73
C GLU A 26 -5.91 -12.84 -4.43
N LEU A 27 -4.61 -12.66 -4.21
CA LEU A 27 -3.86 -11.57 -4.83
C LEU A 27 -3.80 -11.73 -6.37
N TYR A 28 -3.66 -12.96 -6.85
CA TYR A 28 -3.65 -13.25 -8.28
C TYR A 28 -4.98 -12.84 -8.92
N ASN A 29 -6.11 -13.20 -8.30
CA ASN A 29 -7.43 -12.80 -8.80
C ASN A 29 -7.60 -11.28 -8.78
N ILE A 30 -7.16 -10.60 -7.71
CA ILE A 30 -7.19 -9.13 -7.65
C ILE A 30 -6.39 -8.52 -8.82
N PHE A 31 -5.19 -9.01 -9.12
CA PHE A 31 -4.38 -8.51 -10.24
C PHE A 31 -5.01 -8.76 -11.60
N GLN A 32 -5.76 -9.85 -11.77
CA GLN A 32 -6.53 -10.12 -12.99
C GLN A 32 -7.71 -9.15 -13.12
N GLU A 33 -8.46 -8.94 -12.03
CA GLU A 33 -9.66 -8.08 -12.01
C GLU A 33 -9.34 -6.59 -12.13
N THR A 34 -8.21 -6.15 -11.59
CA THR A 34 -7.78 -4.73 -11.62
C THR A 34 -7.03 -4.35 -12.90
N GLY A 35 -6.76 -5.30 -13.80
CA GLY A 35 -6.01 -5.04 -15.04
C GLY A 35 -4.51 -4.90 -14.86
N LEU A 36 -3.97 -5.22 -13.68
CA LEU A 36 -2.52 -5.28 -13.45
C LEU A 36 -1.88 -6.42 -14.25
N ALA A 37 -2.64 -7.49 -14.47
CA ALA A 37 -2.29 -8.56 -15.38
C ALA A 37 -2.21 -8.07 -16.83
N GLY A 38 -1.00 -8.02 -17.38
CA GLY A 38 -0.71 -7.50 -18.72
C GLY A 38 -0.34 -6.02 -18.72
N TYR A 39 -0.38 -5.32 -17.58
CA TYR A 39 0.04 -3.93 -17.48
C TYR A 39 1.52 -3.78 -17.87
N HIS A 40 1.80 -2.92 -18.84
CA HIS A 40 3.12 -2.78 -19.50
C HIS A 40 3.73 -4.11 -19.99
N GLY A 41 2.90 -5.11 -20.31
CA GLY A 41 3.35 -6.43 -20.77
C GLY A 41 3.77 -7.39 -19.67
N TYR A 42 3.65 -7.03 -18.39
CA TYR A 42 3.96 -7.92 -17.27
C TYR A 42 2.78 -8.81 -16.92
N SER A 43 3.03 -10.11 -16.79
CA SER A 43 2.00 -11.08 -16.42
C SER A 43 1.63 -10.97 -14.93
N ALA A 44 0.46 -11.48 -14.55
CA ALA A 44 0.08 -11.60 -13.14
C ALA A 44 1.12 -12.39 -12.31
N ALA A 45 1.78 -13.38 -12.91
CA ALA A 45 2.83 -14.15 -12.24
C ALA A 45 4.06 -13.28 -11.88
N ASN A 46 4.37 -12.26 -12.68
CA ASN A 46 5.45 -11.32 -12.34
C ASN A 46 5.09 -10.51 -11.10
N TRP A 47 3.88 -9.97 -11.04
CA TRP A 47 3.39 -9.20 -9.89
C TRP A 47 3.27 -10.04 -8.61
N ILE A 48 2.83 -11.30 -8.74
CA ILE A 48 2.81 -12.25 -7.62
C ILE A 48 4.22 -12.50 -7.08
N CYS A 49 5.18 -12.76 -7.96
CA CYS A 49 6.57 -12.97 -7.55
C CYS A 49 7.12 -11.73 -6.81
N LEU A 50 6.91 -10.54 -7.37
CA LEU A 50 7.33 -9.28 -6.77
C LEU A 50 6.72 -9.10 -5.37
N ALA A 51 5.40 -9.21 -5.24
CA ALA A 51 4.72 -9.04 -3.95
C ALA A 51 5.15 -10.06 -2.88
N TYR A 52 5.48 -11.29 -3.28
CA TYR A 52 5.98 -12.30 -2.34
C TYR A 52 7.35 -11.95 -1.79
N TYR A 53 8.30 -11.61 -2.66
CA TYR A 53 9.68 -11.37 -2.26
C TYR A 53 9.89 -10.00 -1.61
N GLU A 54 9.04 -9.03 -1.91
CA GLU A 54 9.09 -7.70 -1.29
C GLU A 54 8.45 -7.68 0.11
N SER A 55 7.26 -8.27 0.27
CA SER A 55 6.48 -8.10 1.51
C SER A 55 5.91 -9.38 2.11
N GLY A 56 6.09 -10.53 1.46
CA GLY A 56 5.40 -11.76 1.84
C GLY A 56 3.88 -11.64 1.72
N TYR A 57 3.39 -10.84 0.76
CA TYR A 57 1.97 -10.50 0.57
C TYR A 57 1.33 -9.68 1.70
N ASN A 58 2.12 -9.12 2.61
CA ASN A 58 1.63 -8.25 3.69
C ASN A 58 1.44 -6.82 3.19
N THR A 59 0.23 -6.25 3.33
CA THR A 59 -0.06 -4.86 2.96
C THR A 59 0.45 -3.82 3.96
N ASP A 60 0.85 -4.25 5.16
CA ASP A 60 1.41 -3.38 6.22
C ASP A 60 2.91 -3.61 6.42
N ALA A 61 3.57 -4.24 5.45
CA ALA A 61 5.02 -4.39 5.49
C ALA A 61 5.69 -3.01 5.41
N VAL A 62 6.56 -2.71 6.37
CA VAL A 62 7.40 -1.53 6.36
C VAL A 62 8.84 -1.95 6.55
N ASN A 63 9.70 -1.53 5.63
CA ASN A 63 11.13 -1.72 5.73
C ASN A 63 11.83 -0.36 5.92
N ASN A 64 12.69 -0.26 6.94
CA ASN A 64 13.44 0.96 7.22
C ASN A 64 14.87 0.85 6.73
N ASN A 65 15.19 1.60 5.67
CA ASN A 65 16.50 1.58 5.03
C ASN A 65 17.48 2.58 5.66
N GLY A 66 17.03 3.41 6.61
CA GLY A 66 17.79 4.49 7.22
C GLY A 66 17.37 5.87 6.65
N PRO A 67 17.85 6.28 5.48
CA PRO A 67 17.52 7.58 4.91
C PRO A 67 16.12 7.64 4.29
N SER A 68 15.45 6.50 4.10
CA SER A 68 14.07 6.38 3.60
C SER A 68 13.45 5.06 4.08
N ARG A 69 12.18 4.84 3.77
CA ARG A 69 11.41 3.64 4.13
C ARG A 69 10.61 3.12 2.94
N ASP A 70 10.34 1.82 2.91
CA ASP A 70 9.51 1.16 1.90
C ASP A 70 8.20 0.68 2.53
N TYR A 71 7.09 0.84 1.79
CA TYR A 71 5.75 0.65 2.34
C TYR A 71 4.89 -0.30 1.51
N GLY A 72 4.16 -1.14 2.24
CA GLY A 72 3.07 -1.96 1.75
C GLY A 72 3.49 -3.11 0.84
N ILE A 73 2.52 -3.63 0.09
CA ILE A 73 2.67 -4.89 -0.64
C ILE A 73 3.71 -4.85 -1.77
N PHE A 74 3.99 -3.66 -2.28
CA PHE A 74 4.99 -3.42 -3.34
C PHE A 74 6.24 -2.72 -2.85
N GLN A 75 6.37 -2.51 -1.53
CA GLN A 75 7.52 -1.83 -0.92
C GLN A 75 7.83 -0.48 -1.60
N ILE A 76 6.80 0.37 -1.72
CA ILE A 76 6.91 1.69 -2.36
C ILE A 76 7.74 2.62 -1.47
N ASN A 77 8.79 3.19 -2.03
CA ASN A 77 9.80 3.96 -1.28
C ASN A 77 9.40 5.44 -1.05
N SER A 78 9.56 5.91 0.19
CA SER A 78 9.24 7.27 0.63
C SER A 78 10.20 8.36 0.16
N LYS A 79 11.34 8.02 -0.45
CA LYS A 79 12.25 9.02 -1.02
C LYS A 79 11.71 9.62 -2.31
N TRP A 80 10.90 8.85 -3.06
CA TRP A 80 10.54 9.18 -4.43
C TRP A 80 9.03 9.21 -4.67
N TRP A 81 8.29 8.27 -4.06
CA TRP A 81 6.95 7.93 -4.54
C TRP A 81 5.84 8.44 -3.65
N CYS A 82 5.99 8.33 -2.32
CA CYS A 82 4.97 8.71 -1.36
C CYS A 82 5.57 9.57 -0.24
N ASN A 83 4.71 10.36 0.41
CA ASN A 83 5.11 11.18 1.54
C ASN A 83 4.84 10.48 2.88
N ASP A 84 5.88 10.25 3.67
CA ASP A 84 5.80 9.70 5.02
C ASP A 84 6.00 10.75 6.13
N GLY A 85 6.22 12.02 5.76
CA GLY A 85 6.45 13.12 6.69
C GLY A 85 7.79 13.12 7.42
N GLU A 86 8.66 12.13 7.16
CA GLU A 86 9.93 11.95 7.90
C GLU A 86 11.15 11.90 6.98
N THR A 87 10.98 11.45 5.73
CA THR A 87 12.07 11.25 4.79
C THR A 87 12.60 12.58 4.27
N ALA A 88 13.87 12.88 4.59
CA ALA A 88 14.48 14.17 4.24
C ALA A 88 14.68 14.34 2.72
N GLY A 89 14.20 15.47 2.19
CA GLY A 89 14.31 15.81 0.78
C GLY A 89 13.61 14.82 -0.14
N ALA A 90 12.49 14.26 0.31
CA ALA A 90 11.67 13.34 -0.47
C ALA A 90 10.95 14.04 -1.63
N GLU A 91 10.74 13.29 -2.71
CA GLU A 91 9.72 13.57 -3.72
C GLU A 91 8.45 12.78 -3.37
N ASP A 92 7.32 13.26 -3.85
CA ASP A 92 6.01 12.60 -3.70
C ASP A 92 5.37 12.49 -5.09
N ALA A 93 6.00 11.68 -5.95
CA ALA A 93 5.60 11.57 -7.36
C ALA A 93 4.22 10.92 -7.53
N CYS A 94 3.76 10.09 -6.59
CA CYS A 94 2.41 9.54 -6.60
C CYS A 94 1.37 10.45 -5.94
N HIS A 95 1.79 11.52 -5.25
CA HIS A 95 0.93 12.48 -4.57
C HIS A 95 0.03 11.83 -3.50
N ILE A 96 0.62 10.95 -2.67
CA ILE A 96 -0.09 10.17 -1.63
C ILE A 96 0.70 10.10 -0.33
N SER A 97 -0.02 9.88 0.78
CA SER A 97 0.59 9.47 2.05
C SER A 97 1.10 8.02 1.94
N CYS A 98 2.28 7.72 2.49
CA CYS A 98 2.79 6.35 2.57
C CYS A 98 1.99 5.48 3.56
N GLN A 99 1.33 6.11 4.55
CA GLN A 99 0.40 5.45 5.46
C GLN A 99 -1.03 5.66 4.96
N SER A 100 -1.75 4.57 4.75
CA SER A 100 -3.14 4.52 4.27
C SER A 100 -3.97 3.55 5.08
#